data_AF-A0A2A4J0M9-F1
#
_entry.id   AF-A0A2A4J0M9-F1
#
_cell.length_a   1.000
_cell.length_b   1.000
_cell.length_c   1.000
_cell.angle_alpha   90.00
_cell.angle_beta   90.00
_cell.angle_gamma   90.00
#
_symmetry.space_group_name_H-M   'P 1'
#
loop_
_entity.id
_entity.type
_entity.pdbx_description
1 polymer ?
#
loop_
_entity_poly.entity_id
_entity_poly.type
_entity_poly.pdbx_seq_one_letter_code
_entity_poly.pdbx_strand_id
1 'polypeptide(L)'
;MNVCDNLGDHLVGNVYIKFRREEDAEKAVNDLNNRWFGGRPVYAELSPVTDFREACCRQYEMGECTRSGFCNFMHLKPISRELRRYLYSRRKGSRRSRSRSRERRRRSRSRGDNRRRDPPRNSRSGRY
;
A
#
# COMPACT_ATOMS: atom_id res chain seq x y z
N MET A 1 -5.00 7.08 -4.40
CA MET A 1 -5.22 7.62 -5.75
C MET A 1 -4.96 6.48 -6.70
N ASN A 2 -5.91 6.23 -7.58
CA ASN A 2 -5.88 5.13 -8.54
C ASN A 2 -6.12 5.71 -9.93
N VAL A 3 -5.34 5.26 -10.91
CA VAL A 3 -5.45 5.67 -12.32
C VAL A 3 -5.78 4.42 -13.13
N CYS A 4 -6.83 4.50 -13.94
CA CYS A 4 -7.24 3.40 -14.80
C CYS A 4 -6.45 3.39 -16.11
N ASP A 5 -5.94 2.22 -16.45
CA ASP A 5 -5.29 1.85 -17.71
C ASP A 5 -6.23 0.96 -18.56
N ASN A 6 -7.54 1.04 -18.29
CA ASN A 6 -8.57 0.36 -19.07
C ASN A 6 -8.52 0.82 -20.53
N LEU A 7 -8.90 -0.06 -21.46
CA LEU A 7 -9.00 0.26 -22.89
C LEU A 7 -10.41 0.70 -23.31
N GLY A 8 -11.44 0.38 -22.51
CA GLY A 8 -12.83 0.72 -22.82
C GLY A 8 -13.18 2.16 -22.44
N ASP A 9 -13.99 2.82 -23.26
CA ASP A 9 -14.33 4.25 -23.16
C ASP A 9 -14.96 4.65 -21.81
N HIS A 10 -15.63 3.71 -21.13
CA HIS A 10 -16.27 3.94 -19.83
C HIS A 10 -15.29 4.00 -18.66
N LEU A 11 -14.06 3.50 -18.82
CA LEU A 11 -13.05 3.44 -17.74
C LEU A 11 -11.67 3.98 -18.14
N VAL A 12 -11.40 4.15 -19.44
CA VAL A 12 -10.11 4.60 -19.95
C VAL A 12 -9.75 5.96 -19.38
N GLY A 13 -8.58 6.06 -18.75
CA GLY A 13 -8.07 7.32 -18.21
C GLY A 13 -8.78 7.83 -16.95
N ASN A 14 -9.78 7.11 -16.41
CA ASN A 14 -10.45 7.53 -15.19
C ASN A 14 -9.48 7.57 -14.00
N VAL A 15 -9.65 8.60 -13.15
CA VAL A 15 -8.84 8.80 -11.96
C VAL A 15 -9.73 8.84 -10.73
N TYR A 16 -9.45 7.95 -9.77
CA TYR A 16 -10.22 7.84 -8.53
C TYR A 16 -9.40 8.28 -7.33
N ILE A 17 -9.99 9.14 -6.50
CA ILE A 17 -9.39 9.67 -5.28
C ILE A 17 -10.37 9.46 -4.13
N LYS A 18 -9.98 8.61 -3.17
CA LYS A 18 -10.73 8.44 -1.92
C LYS A 18 -10.16 9.34 -0.84
N PHE A 19 -10.98 10.27 -0.37
CA PHE A 19 -10.70 11.12 0.77
C PHE A 19 -11.04 10.41 2.08
N ARG A 20 -10.58 10.98 3.20
CA ARG A 20 -10.95 10.47 4.54
C ARG A 20 -12.33 10.97 4.97
N ARG A 21 -12.73 12.16 4.52
CA ARG A 21 -13.98 12.84 4.86
C ARG A 21 -14.74 13.13 3.57
N GLU A 22 -16.06 13.10 3.63
CA GLU A 22 -16.92 13.36 2.47
C GLU A 22 -16.87 14.85 2.11
N GLU A 23 -16.84 15.73 3.11
CA GLU A 23 -16.68 17.19 2.93
C GLU A 23 -15.44 17.56 2.10
N ASP A 24 -14.34 16.81 2.24
CA ASP A 24 -13.11 17.06 1.47
C ASP A 24 -13.27 16.64 0.01
N ALA A 25 -14.05 15.59 -0.26
CA ALA A 25 -14.35 15.13 -1.61
C ALA A 25 -15.24 16.13 -2.35
N GLU A 26 -16.29 16.64 -1.68
CA GLU A 26 -17.18 17.66 -2.22
C GLU A 26 -16.43 18.95 -2.57
N LYS A 27 -15.57 19.43 -1.65
CA LYS A 27 -14.71 20.59 -1.91
C LYS A 27 -13.78 20.37 -3.11
N ALA A 28 -13.21 19.17 -3.23
CA ALA A 28 -12.32 18.86 -4.34
C ALA A 28 -13.07 18.84 -5.69
N VAL A 29 -14.29 18.30 -5.74
CA VAL A 29 -15.13 18.32 -6.95
C VAL A 29 -15.43 19.76 -7.38
N ASN A 30 -15.86 20.60 -6.42
CA ASN A 30 -16.19 22.01 -6.69
C ASN A 30 -14.96 22.82 -7.18
N ASP A 31 -13.77 22.57 -6.62
CA ASP A 31 -12.53 23.22 -7.07
C ASP A 31 -12.10 22.71 -8.46
N LEU A 32 -12.08 21.40 -8.67
CA LEU A 32 -11.53 20.78 -9.87
C LEU A 32 -12.34 21.09 -11.13
N ASN A 33 -13.67 21.18 -11.03
CA ASN A 33 -14.52 21.51 -12.18
C ASN A 33 -14.29 22.92 -12.74
N ASN A 34 -13.57 23.79 -12.02
CA ASN A 34 -13.19 25.12 -12.48
C ASN A 34 -11.75 25.20 -13.00
N ARG A 35 -11.09 24.04 -13.23
CA ARG A 35 -9.67 23.95 -13.54
C ARG A 35 -9.39 23.29 -14.89
N TRP A 36 -8.19 23.54 -15.39
CA TRP A 36 -7.69 23.02 -16.65
C TRP A 36 -6.44 22.17 -16.40
N PHE A 37 -6.27 21.12 -17.21
CA PHE A 37 -5.11 20.25 -17.19
C PHE A 37 -4.74 19.83 -18.61
N GLY A 38 -3.48 20.05 -19.01
CA GLY A 38 -3.01 19.69 -20.34
C GLY A 38 -3.80 20.33 -21.49
N GLY A 39 -4.29 21.57 -21.30
CA GLY A 39 -5.12 22.29 -22.28
C GLY A 39 -6.57 21.81 -22.39
N ARG A 40 -7.03 20.93 -21.49
CA ARG A 40 -8.42 20.43 -21.45
C ARG A 40 -9.08 20.79 -20.11
N PRO A 41 -10.39 21.06 -20.06
CA PRO A 41 -11.10 21.23 -18.80
C PRO A 41 -11.09 19.93 -18.01
N VAL A 42 -11.05 20.03 -16.69
CA VAL A 42 -11.13 18.88 -15.78
C VAL A 42 -12.59 18.62 -15.44
N TYR A 43 -13.00 17.35 -15.54
CA TYR A 43 -14.32 16.88 -15.10
C TYR A 43 -14.16 16.04 -13.85
N ALA A 44 -14.84 16.43 -12.78
CA ALA A 44 -14.83 15.75 -11.49
C ALA A 44 -16.27 15.56 -10.98
N GLU A 45 -16.54 14.38 -10.43
CA GLU A 45 -17.82 14.03 -9.83
C GLU A 45 -17.62 13.16 -8.58
N LEU A 46 -18.65 13.06 -7.74
CA LEU A 46 -18.65 12.14 -6.61
C LEU A 46 -18.93 10.72 -7.12
N SER A 47 -18.08 9.78 -6.72
CA SER A 47 -18.21 8.37 -7.13
C SER A 47 -18.80 7.51 -6.01
N PRO A 48 -19.73 6.58 -6.32
CA PRO A 48 -20.27 5.64 -5.34
C PRO A 48 -19.28 4.53 -4.95
N VAL A 49 -18.11 4.47 -5.57
CA VAL A 49 -17.11 3.42 -5.32
C VAL A 49 -16.51 3.59 -3.92
N THR A 50 -16.88 2.68 -3.01
CA THR A 50 -16.45 2.71 -1.61
C THR A 50 -15.20 1.86 -1.35
N ASP A 51 -15.08 0.67 -1.96
CA ASP A 51 -13.89 -0.20 -1.86
C ASP A 51 -13.31 -0.48 -3.24
N PHE A 52 -12.07 -0.01 -3.46
CA PHE A 52 -11.35 -0.28 -4.70
C PHE A 52 -10.99 -1.74 -4.89
N ARG A 53 -10.82 -2.52 -3.81
CA ARG A 53 -10.44 -3.94 -3.93
C ARG A 53 -11.52 -4.75 -4.63
N GLU A 54 -12.78 -4.42 -4.38
CA GLU A 54 -13.93 -5.06 -5.04
C GLU A 54 -14.15 -4.52 -6.46
N ALA A 55 -13.77 -3.26 -6.71
CA ALA A 55 -13.91 -2.64 -8.04
C ALA A 55 -12.76 -3.00 -9.01
N CYS A 56 -11.63 -3.51 -8.52
CA CYS A 56 -10.46 -3.82 -9.34
C CYS A 56 -10.55 -5.20 -10.01
N CYS A 57 -10.03 -5.30 -11.22
CA CYS A 57 -9.96 -6.56 -11.94
C CYS A 57 -8.80 -7.41 -11.42
N ARG A 58 -9.10 -8.48 -10.67
CA ARG A 58 -8.08 -9.42 -10.16
C ARG A 58 -7.30 -10.13 -11.27
N GLN A 59 -7.97 -10.46 -12.39
CA GLN A 59 -7.31 -11.08 -13.54
C GLN A 59 -6.29 -10.14 -14.17
N TYR A 60 -6.57 -8.83 -14.23
CA TYR A 60 -5.62 -7.85 -14.77
C TYR A 60 -4.42 -7.67 -13.84
N GLU A 61 -4.63 -7.69 -12.52
CA GLU A 61 -3.54 -7.67 -11.54
C GLU A 61 -2.55 -8.84 -11.74
N MET A 62 -3.05 -10.00 -12.19
CA MET A 62 -2.23 -11.17 -12.54
C MET A 62 -1.73 -11.17 -13.99
N GLY A 63 -2.13 -10.21 -14.82
CA GLY A 63 -1.76 -10.14 -16.25
C GLY A 63 -2.57 -11.06 -17.18
N GLU A 64 -3.69 -11.60 -16.70
CA GLU A 64 -4.49 -12.63 -17.38
C GLU A 64 -5.86 -12.13 -17.87
N CYS A 65 -6.16 -10.84 -17.74
CA CYS A 65 -7.44 -10.30 -18.18
C CYS A 65 -7.52 -10.25 -19.71
N THR A 66 -8.33 -11.11 -20.31
CA THR A 66 -8.56 -11.19 -21.76
C THR A 66 -9.77 -10.39 -22.25
N ARG A 67 -10.49 -9.70 -21.36
CA ARG A 67 -11.71 -8.94 -21.71
C ARG A 67 -11.42 -7.65 -22.48
N SER A 68 -10.16 -7.18 -22.48
CA SER A 68 -9.72 -5.98 -23.21
C SER A 68 -10.64 -4.77 -22.93
N GLY A 69 -11.18 -4.12 -23.97
CA GLY A 69 -12.08 -2.96 -23.82
C GLY A 69 -13.44 -3.27 -23.20
N PHE A 70 -13.81 -4.54 -23.05
CA PHE A 70 -15.10 -4.97 -22.47
C PHE A 70 -15.02 -5.30 -20.97
N CYS A 71 -13.87 -5.08 -20.33
CA CYS A 71 -13.77 -5.29 -18.89
C CYS A 71 -14.47 -4.16 -18.13
N ASN A 72 -15.40 -4.51 -17.24
CA ASN A 72 -16.12 -3.56 -16.39
C ASN A 72 -15.46 -3.32 -15.02
N PHE A 73 -14.32 -3.96 -14.78
CA PHE A 73 -13.54 -3.78 -13.56
C PHE A 73 -12.34 -2.87 -13.83
N MET A 74 -11.90 -2.14 -12.81
CA MET A 74 -10.79 -1.19 -12.92
C MET A 74 -9.48 -1.94 -13.18
N HIS A 75 -8.81 -1.59 -14.28
CA HIS A 75 -7.44 -2.01 -14.59
C HIS A 75 -6.52 -0.91 -14.08
N LEU A 76 -5.83 -1.12 -12.96
CA LEU A 76 -5.04 -0.06 -12.34
C LEU A 76 -3.64 0.02 -12.95
N LYS A 77 -3.23 1.23 -13.33
CA LYS A 77 -1.86 1.50 -13.75
C LYS A 77 -0.90 1.35 -12.57
N PRO A 78 0.09 0.45 -12.62
CA PRO A 78 1.06 0.31 -11.55
C PRO A 78 1.96 1.54 -11.46
N ILE A 79 2.07 2.11 -10.26
CA ILE A 79 3.03 3.19 -9.98
C ILE A 79 4.40 2.60 -9.61
N SER A 80 5.49 3.25 -10.07
CA SER A 80 6.83 2.83 -9.70
C SER A 80 7.04 2.86 -8.19
N ARG A 81 7.91 1.98 -7.67
CA ARG A 81 8.22 1.91 -6.23
C ARG A 81 8.75 3.23 -5.69
N GLU A 82 9.50 3.96 -6.51
CA GLU A 82 10.06 5.27 -6.17
C GLU A 82 8.98 6.34 -6.08
N LEU A 83 8.09 6.43 -7.08
CA LEU A 83 6.97 7.36 -7.06
C LEU A 83 6.04 7.07 -5.88
N ARG A 84 5.75 5.78 -5.61
CA ARG A 84 4.97 5.38 -4.44
C ARG A 84 5.62 5.84 -3.13
N ARG A 85 6.95 5.73 -3.03
CA ARG A 85 7.69 6.25 -1.87
C ARG A 85 7.59 7.76 -1.80
N TYR A 86 7.83 8.49 -2.88
CA TYR A 86 7.71 9.95 -2.91
C TYR A 86 6.33 10.44 -2.46
N LEU A 87 5.26 9.89 -3.04
CA LEU A 87 3.87 10.30 -2.76
C LEU A 87 3.41 9.96 -1.33
N TYR A 88 3.83 8.82 -0.77
CA TYR A 88 3.26 8.31 0.49
C TYR A 88 4.22 8.23 1.68
N SER A 89 5.52 8.47 1.51
CA SER A 89 6.52 8.42 2.60
C SER A 89 6.29 9.46 3.69
N ARG A 90 5.87 10.68 3.34
CA ARG A 90 5.63 11.77 4.31
C ARG A 90 4.45 11.51 5.26
N ARG A 91 3.48 10.67 4.88
CA ARG A 91 2.32 10.35 5.73
C ARG A 91 2.63 9.39 6.88
N LYS A 92 3.78 8.69 6.85
CA LYS A 92 4.15 7.70 7.88
C LYS A 92 5.09 8.25 8.98
N GLY A 93 5.58 9.47 8.83
CA GLY A 93 6.63 10.04 9.70
C GLY A 93 6.17 10.61 11.05
N SER A 94 4.91 11.05 11.20
CA SER A 94 4.51 11.79 12.42
C SER A 94 4.10 10.94 13.63
N ARG A 95 4.17 9.60 13.56
CA ARG A 95 3.75 8.70 14.65
C ARG A 95 4.87 7.97 15.38
N ARG A 96 6.13 8.38 15.20
CA ARG A 96 7.28 7.76 15.89
C ARG A 96 8.05 8.71 16.81
N SER A 97 7.36 9.64 17.47
CA SER A 97 7.84 10.22 18.74
C SER A 97 7.44 9.31 19.91
N ARG A 98 7.84 8.03 19.90
CA ARG A 98 7.88 7.24 21.14
C ARG A 98 9.25 7.51 21.76
N SER A 99 9.26 8.43 22.70
CA SER A 99 10.31 8.64 23.70
C SER A 99 11.00 7.33 24.07
N ARG A 100 12.17 7.07 23.49
CA ARG A 100 13.09 6.05 24.01
C ARG A 100 13.97 6.69 25.07
N SER A 101 13.35 7.13 26.15
CA SER A 101 14.04 7.33 27.42
C SER A 101 14.28 5.95 28.03
N ARG A 102 15.31 5.23 27.57
CA ARG A 102 15.91 4.12 28.32
C ARG A 102 17.40 4.35 28.38
N GLU A 103 17.71 5.32 29.24
CA GLU A 103 18.76 5.28 30.24
C GLU A 103 19.97 4.39 29.91
N ARG A 104 21.04 5.08 29.54
CA ARG A 104 22.42 4.62 29.68
C ARG A 104 22.70 4.29 31.15
N ARG A 105 22.47 3.06 31.62
CA ARG A 105 23.07 2.57 32.86
C ARG A 105 24.17 1.56 32.57
N ARG A 106 25.38 2.10 32.59
CA ARG A 106 26.65 1.41 32.85
C ARG A 106 26.48 0.49 34.06
N ARG A 107 26.74 -0.82 33.93
CA ARG A 107 27.23 -1.65 35.04
C ARG A 107 28.26 -2.64 34.54
N SER A 108 29.51 -2.28 34.83
CA SER A 108 30.72 -3.08 34.76
C SER A 108 30.74 -4.16 35.85
N ARG A 109 31.35 -5.30 35.48
CA ARG A 109 32.19 -6.20 36.32
C ARG A 109 31.54 -6.93 37.51
N SER A 110 31.55 -8.28 37.42
CA SER A 110 32.28 -9.23 38.29
C SER A 110 31.44 -10.43 38.78
N ARG A 111 32.09 -11.62 38.79
CA ARG A 111 31.77 -12.89 39.49
C ARG A 111 30.64 -13.70 38.83
N GLY A 112 30.76 -14.98 38.51
CA GLY A 112 31.70 -16.01 38.91
C GLY A 112 30.91 -17.31 39.15
N ASP A 113 31.53 -18.43 38.78
CA ASP A 113 31.27 -19.78 39.27
C ASP A 113 30.36 -20.74 38.46
N ASN A 114 30.85 -21.96 38.50
CA ASN A 114 30.73 -23.15 37.68
C ASN A 114 29.37 -23.87 37.80
N ARG A 115 29.03 -24.68 36.79
CA ARG A 115 29.20 -26.15 36.89
C ARG A 115 28.80 -26.88 35.61
N ARG A 116 29.73 -27.76 35.23
CA ARG A 116 29.77 -28.72 34.13
C ARG A 116 28.66 -29.78 34.27
N ARG A 117 28.08 -30.24 33.15
CA ARG A 117 27.80 -31.66 32.91
C ARG A 117 27.42 -31.96 31.45
N ASP A 118 28.37 -32.54 30.73
CA ASP A 118 28.19 -33.45 29.59
C ASP A 118 28.70 -34.84 30.05
N PRO A 119 28.52 -35.96 29.32
CA PRO A 119 27.36 -36.51 28.58
C PRO A 119 27.13 -38.00 29.02
N PRO A 120 26.41 -38.89 28.27
CA PRO A 120 27.09 -39.63 27.19
C PRO A 120 26.24 -39.98 25.94
N ARG A 121 26.98 -40.44 24.93
CA ARG A 121 26.60 -40.94 23.59
C ARG A 121 25.91 -42.31 23.60
N ASN A 122 25.47 -42.69 22.38
CA ASN A 122 25.29 -44.04 21.78
C ASN A 122 23.81 -44.50 21.72
N SER A 123 23.25 -45.10 20.67
CA SER A 123 23.77 -45.78 19.47
C SER A 123 22.67 -45.92 18.41
N ARG A 124 23.09 -46.13 17.16
CA ARG A 124 22.28 -46.63 16.01
C ARG A 124 21.57 -47.98 16.26
N SER A 125 20.36 -48.10 15.71
CA SER A 125 19.74 -49.31 15.06
C SER A 125 18.29 -48.92 14.69
N GLY A 126 17.68 -49.08 13.51
CA GLY A 126 17.83 -50.04 12.42
C GLY A 126 16.54 -50.90 12.31
N ARG A 127 15.90 -50.91 11.13
CA ARG A 127 14.74 -51.75 10.66
C ARG A 127 13.34 -51.29 11.11
N TYR A 128 12.27 -51.41 10.32
CA TYR A 128 11.97 -52.04 9.03
C TYR A 128 11.38 -51.02 8.05
#